data_AF-A0A4U5M9C4-F1
#
_entry.id   AF-A0A4U5M9C4-F1
#
_cell.length_a   1.000
_cell.length_b   1.000
_cell.length_c   1.000
_cell.angle_alpha   90.00
_cell.angle_beta   90.00
_cell.angle_gamma   90.00
#
_symmetry.space_group_name_H-M   'P 1'
#
loop_
_entity.id
_entity.type
_entity.pdbx_description
1 polymer ?
#
loop_
_entity_poly.entity_id
_entity_poly.type
_entity_poly.pdbx_seq_one_letter_code
_entity_poly.pdbx_strand_id
1 'polypeptide(L)'
;MCLDTAIEVGGSPVRLLDDEGVYTYLGINIGVHSRLSLEGPLKKGSDDTEKIVASHIAPWQKVDAIKTFILPRFSFFIRNGDPYLKDLATFDKQMARQVKSLLNIPNLGASRHYLHGSPRLGGIGIRSLTDGTILGR
;
A
#
# COMPACT_ATOMS: atom_id res chain seq x y z
N MET A 1 -12.59 -18.20 -24.91
CA MET A 1 -14.00 -18.40 -25.27
C MET A 1 -14.82 -17.63 -24.24
N CYS A 2 -15.20 -16.41 -24.57
CA CYS A 2 -16.09 -15.61 -23.72
C CYS A 2 -17.53 -16.10 -23.92
N LEU A 3 -18.29 -16.19 -22.84
CA LEU A 3 -19.71 -16.59 -22.90
C LEU A 3 -20.51 -15.41 -23.48
N ASP A 4 -21.08 -15.57 -24.67
CA ASP A 4 -21.94 -14.57 -25.33
C ASP A 4 -23.35 -14.48 -24.71
N THR A 5 -23.68 -15.32 -23.74
CA THR A 5 -24.97 -15.31 -23.06
C THR A 5 -24.97 -14.31 -21.90
N ALA A 6 -25.83 -13.30 -22.00
CA ALA A 6 -26.09 -12.36 -20.92
C ALA A 6 -26.66 -13.09 -19.69
N ILE A 7 -25.92 -13.09 -18.58
CA ILE A 7 -26.34 -13.65 -17.30
C ILE A 7 -26.99 -12.53 -16.49
N GLU A 8 -28.21 -12.77 -16.01
CA GLU A 8 -28.94 -11.83 -15.15
C GLU A 8 -28.87 -12.24 -13.69
N VAL A 9 -28.66 -11.27 -12.80
CA VAL A 9 -28.76 -11.47 -11.34
C VAL A 9 -29.82 -10.51 -10.82
N GLY A 10 -30.92 -11.06 -10.30
CA GLY A 10 -32.03 -10.25 -9.77
C GLY A 10 -32.72 -9.36 -10.80
N GLY A 11 -32.76 -9.77 -12.08
CA GLY A 11 -33.35 -9.00 -13.18
C GLY A 11 -32.48 -7.86 -13.71
N SER A 12 -31.23 -7.75 -13.27
CA SER A 12 -30.23 -6.84 -13.85
C SER A 12 -29.17 -7.64 -14.61
N PRO A 13 -28.84 -7.28 -15.87
CA PRO A 13 -27.80 -7.96 -16.62
C PRO A 13 -26.43 -7.69 -15.98
N VAL A 14 -25.64 -8.75 -15.77
CA VAL A 14 -24.26 -8.64 -15.29
C VAL A 14 -23.40 -8.12 -16.43
N ARG A 15 -22.61 -7.07 -16.18
CA ARG A 15 -21.67 -6.53 -17.17
C ARG A 15 -20.65 -7.60 -17.54
N LEU A 16 -20.66 -8.03 -18.80
CA LEU A 16 -19.61 -8.87 -19.38
C LEU A 16 -18.36 -8.02 -19.59
N LEU A 17 -17.21 -8.56 -19.19
CA LEU A 17 -15.91 -7.94 -19.43
C LEU A 17 -15.15 -8.84 -20.41
N ASP A 18 -14.77 -8.27 -21.55
CA ASP A 18 -13.91 -8.90 -22.55
C ASP A 18 -12.43 -8.85 -22.12
N ASP A 19 -11.54 -9.52 -22.87
CA ASP A 19 -10.11 -9.60 -22.54
C ASP A 19 -9.43 -8.20 -22.53
N GLU A 20 -9.96 -7.26 -23.30
CA GLU A 20 -9.55 -5.84 -23.35
C GLU A 20 -10.31 -4.96 -22.35
N GLY A 21 -11.36 -5.50 -21.74
CA GLY A 21 -12.30 -4.77 -20.90
C GLY A 21 -11.68 -4.35 -19.57
N VAL A 22 -11.88 -3.07 -19.23
CA VAL A 22 -11.51 -2.51 -17.94
C VAL A 22 -12.75 -2.08 -17.18
N TYR A 23 -12.81 -2.43 -15.89
CA TYR A 23 -13.82 -1.97 -14.96
C TYR A 23 -13.16 -1.25 -13.79
N THR A 24 -13.62 -0.04 -13.49
CA THR A 24 -13.11 0.71 -12.35
C THR A 24 -13.90 0.37 -11.10
N TYR A 25 -13.22 -0.20 -10.10
CA TYR A 25 -13.78 -0.51 -8.79
C TYR A 25 -13.01 0.23 -7.70
N LEU A 26 -13.68 1.13 -6.97
CA LEU A 26 -13.10 1.91 -5.88
C LEU A 26 -11.78 2.63 -6.28
N GLY A 27 -11.72 3.11 -7.52
CA GLY A 27 -10.56 3.82 -8.07
C GLY A 27 -9.43 2.92 -8.59
N ILE A 28 -9.61 1.60 -8.61
CA ILE A 28 -8.69 0.64 -9.23
C ILE A 28 -9.30 0.17 -10.55
N ASN A 29 -8.50 0.19 -11.61
CA ASN A 29 -8.86 -0.41 -12.88
C ASN A 29 -8.60 -1.92 -12.80
N ILE A 30 -9.66 -2.71 -12.82
CA ILE A 30 -9.64 -4.17 -12.83
C ILE A 30 -9.88 -4.63 -14.28
N GLY A 31 -8.92 -5.34 -14.84
CA GLY A 31 -8.95 -5.89 -16.19
C GLY A 31 -7.76 -6.82 -16.41
N VAL A 32 -7.80 -7.69 -17.41
CA VAL A 32 -6.80 -8.76 -17.63
C VAL A 32 -5.38 -8.20 -17.82
N HIS A 33 -5.26 -7.01 -18.42
CA HIS A 33 -3.98 -6.33 -18.69
C HIS A 33 -3.81 -4.98 -17.98
N SER A 34 -4.67 -4.67 -17.01
CA SER A 34 -4.64 -3.38 -16.30
C SER A 34 -3.54 -3.36 -15.24
N ARG A 35 -2.46 -2.60 -15.49
CA ARG A 35 -1.50 -2.22 -14.44
C ARG A 35 -1.96 -0.96 -13.74
N LEU A 36 -1.86 -0.97 -12.41
CA LEU A 36 -2.29 0.16 -11.60
C LEU A 36 -1.11 1.14 -11.38
N SER A 37 -1.25 2.36 -11.89
CA SER A 37 -0.38 3.46 -11.45
C SER A 37 -0.83 3.94 -10.08
N LEU A 38 0.09 3.88 -9.10
CA LEU A 38 -0.15 4.29 -7.72
C LEU A 38 0.44 5.67 -7.38
N GLU A 39 0.93 6.42 -8.35
CA GLU A 39 1.60 7.69 -8.12
C GLU A 39 0.76 8.68 -7.31
N GLY A 40 -0.51 8.88 -7.68
CA GLY A 40 -1.42 9.79 -6.98
C GLY A 40 -1.67 9.39 -5.52
N PRO A 41 -2.14 8.15 -5.24
CA PRO A 41 -2.33 7.65 -3.89
C PRO A 41 -1.05 7.67 -3.04
N LEU A 42 0.10 7.30 -3.61
CA LEU A 42 1.39 7.28 -2.91
C LEU A 42 1.85 8.70 -2.56
N LYS A 43 1.72 9.65 -3.49
CA LYS A 43 2.04 11.06 -3.23
C LYS A 43 1.17 11.61 -2.10
N LYS A 44 -0.14 11.38 -2.13
CA LYS A 44 -1.04 11.78 -1.04
C LYS A 44 -0.65 11.16 0.29
N GLY A 45 -0.22 9.89 0.30
CA GLY A 45 0.30 9.24 1.51
C GLY A 45 1.58 9.88 2.04
N SER A 46 2.47 10.31 1.14
CA SER A 46 3.68 11.07 1.51
C SER A 46 3.32 12.40 2.15
N ASP A 47 2.45 13.18 1.49
CA ASP A 47 2.02 14.50 1.96
C ASP A 47 1.34 14.41 3.35
N ASP A 48 0.50 13.40 3.55
CA ASP A 48 -0.17 13.18 4.84
C ASP A 48 0.83 12.71 5.92
N THR A 49 1.85 11.94 5.55
CA THR A 49 2.92 11.55 6.49
C THR A 49 3.74 12.77 6.92
N GLU A 50 4.07 13.67 6.00
CA GLU A 50 4.79 14.90 6.32
C GLU A 50 4.03 15.77 7.32
N LYS A 51 2.69 15.85 7.21
CA LYS A 51 1.84 16.53 8.21
C LYS A 51 1.93 15.87 9.58
N ILE A 52 1.92 14.53 9.65
CA ILE A 52 2.09 13.81 10.91
C ILE A 52 3.47 14.09 11.51
N VAL A 53 4.52 14.08 10.69
CA VAL A 53 5.90 14.37 11.12
C VAL A 53 6.03 15.80 11.66
N ALA A 54 5.37 16.77 11.03
CA ALA A 54 5.36 18.18 11.45
C ALA A 54 4.51 18.45 12.71
N SER A 55 3.68 17.51 13.13
CA SER A 55 2.82 17.69 14.32
C SER A 55 3.62 17.71 15.64
N HIS A 56 3.01 18.25 16.70
CA HIS A 56 3.62 18.39 18.03
C HIS A 56 3.52 17.13 18.92
N ILE A 57 3.14 15.99 18.35
CA ILE A 57 3.00 14.73 19.11
C ILE A 57 4.36 14.07 19.34
N ALA A 58 4.43 13.17 20.33
CA ALA A 58 5.67 12.48 20.64
C ALA A 58 6.13 11.55 19.50
N PRO A 59 7.45 11.31 19.32
CA PRO A 59 7.95 10.53 18.19
C PRO A 59 7.35 9.12 18.07
N TRP A 60 7.14 8.43 19.19
CA TRP A 60 6.49 7.10 19.19
C TRP A 60 5.03 7.16 18.75
N GLN A 61 4.31 8.25 19.09
CA GLN A 61 2.92 8.47 18.65
C GLN A 61 2.86 8.78 17.15
N LYS A 62 3.87 9.47 16.60
CA LYS A 62 3.99 9.69 15.15
C LYS A 62 4.12 8.36 14.41
N VAL A 63 4.99 7.48 14.91
CA VAL A 63 5.17 6.14 14.34
C VAL A 63 3.89 5.31 14.41
N ASP A 64 3.19 5.35 15.54
CA ASP A 64 1.91 4.66 15.72
C ASP A 64 0.81 5.21 14.78
N ALA A 65 0.75 6.53 14.60
CA ALA A 65 -0.16 7.18 13.66
C ALA A 65 0.11 6.76 12.20
N ILE A 66 1.39 6.71 11.79
CA ILE A 66 1.76 6.24 10.45
C ILE A 66 1.32 4.79 10.23
N LYS A 67 1.57 3.93 11.22
CA LYS A 67 1.21 2.51 11.18
C LYS A 67 -0.31 2.29 11.11
N THR A 68 -1.08 3.13 11.80
CA THR A 68 -2.54 2.98 11.92
C THR A 68 -3.30 3.63 10.78
N PHE A 69 -2.86 4.80 10.31
CA PHE A 69 -3.63 5.60 9.34
C PHE A 69 -3.06 5.58 7.93
N ILE A 70 -1.74 5.53 7.76
CA ILE A 70 -1.11 5.67 6.44
C ILE A 70 -0.95 4.30 5.76
N LEU A 71 -0.26 3.36 6.40
CA LEU A 71 0.06 2.06 5.78
C LEU A 71 -1.17 1.24 5.36
N PRO A 72 -2.26 1.14 6.16
CA PRO A 72 -3.41 0.33 5.79
C PRO A 72 -4.14 0.81 4.52
N ARG A 73 -4.04 2.10 4.18
CA ARG A 73 -4.66 2.69 2.97
C ARG A 73 -4.17 2.01 1.69
N PHE A 74 -2.94 1.53 1.68
CA PHE A 74 -2.34 0.88 0.50
C PHE A 74 -2.68 -0.61 0.40
N SER A 75 -3.20 -1.23 1.47
CA SER A 75 -3.49 -2.67 1.48
C SER A 75 -4.54 -3.06 0.44
N PHE A 76 -5.56 -2.22 0.23
CA PHE A 76 -6.57 -2.47 -0.80
C PHE A 76 -5.97 -2.44 -2.21
N PHE A 77 -5.15 -1.43 -2.49
CA PHE A 77 -4.50 -1.26 -3.78
C PHE A 77 -3.49 -2.34 -4.12
N ILE A 78 -2.69 -2.75 -3.14
CA ILE A 78 -1.67 -3.80 -3.32
C ILE A 78 -2.32 -5.18 -3.51
N ARG A 79 -3.47 -5.43 -2.86
CA ARG A 79 -4.16 -6.72 -2.95
C ARG A 79 -5.00 -6.88 -4.21
N ASN A 80 -5.65 -5.80 -4.68
CA ASN A 80 -6.61 -5.86 -5.77
C ASN A 80 -6.07 -5.31 -7.09
N GLY A 81 -4.94 -4.59 -7.07
CA GLY A 81 -4.25 -4.12 -8.26
C GLY A 81 -3.00 -4.94 -8.55
N ASP A 82 -2.45 -4.75 -9.76
CA ASP A 82 -1.08 -5.13 -10.11
C ASP A 82 -0.21 -3.84 -10.17
N PRO A 83 0.20 -3.30 -9.00
CA PRO A 83 0.99 -2.07 -8.94
C PRO A 83 2.46 -2.32 -9.32
N TYR A 84 3.10 -1.29 -9.86
CA TYR A 84 4.54 -1.34 -10.12
C TYR A 84 5.34 -1.50 -8.82
N LEU A 85 6.05 -2.62 -8.69
CA LEU A 85 6.90 -2.91 -7.53
C LEU A 85 7.95 -1.82 -7.27
N LYS A 86 8.41 -1.13 -8.31
CA LYS A 86 9.37 -0.01 -8.21
C LYS A 86 8.81 1.18 -7.43
N ASP A 87 7.54 1.52 -7.64
CA ASP A 87 6.91 2.67 -7.01
C ASP A 87 6.67 2.37 -5.52
N LEU A 88 6.18 1.16 -5.23
CA LEU A 88 6.04 0.66 -3.86
C LEU A 88 7.38 0.62 -3.12
N ALA A 89 8.44 0.13 -3.77
CA ALA A 89 9.77 0.08 -3.17
C ALA A 89 10.36 1.46 -2.89
N THR A 90 10.06 2.45 -3.74
CA THR A 90 10.51 3.84 -3.55
C THR A 90 9.80 4.47 -2.37
N PHE A 91 8.49 4.30 -2.27
CA PHE A 91 7.69 4.79 -1.15
C PHE A 91 8.06 4.10 0.18
N ASP A 92 8.23 2.77 0.18
CA ASP A 92 8.63 2.00 1.38
C ASP A 92 10.00 2.47 1.92
N LYS A 93 10.96 2.75 1.02
CA LYS A 93 12.26 3.34 1.40
C LYS A 93 12.11 4.73 2.00
N GLN A 94 11.24 5.57 1.44
CA GLN A 94 10.99 6.92 1.96
C GLN A 94 10.38 6.87 3.37
N MET A 95 9.33 6.06 3.56
CA MET A 95 8.69 5.87 4.86
C MET A 95 9.67 5.31 5.89
N ALA A 96 10.48 4.32 5.50
CA ALA A 96 11.50 3.75 6.39
C ALA A 96 12.53 4.80 6.84
N ARG A 97 12.97 5.68 5.95
CA ARG A 97 13.89 6.79 6.28
C ARG A 97 13.25 7.79 7.23
N GLN A 98 11.99 8.16 7.01
CA GLN A 98 11.28 9.09 7.88
C GLN A 98 11.10 8.51 9.29
N VAL A 99 10.70 7.24 9.41
CA VAL A 99 10.58 6.56 10.70
C VAL A 99 11.92 6.49 11.42
N LYS A 100 13.00 6.12 10.71
CA LYS A 100 14.34 6.10 11.31
C LYS A 100 14.73 7.48 11.84
N SER A 101 14.44 8.53 11.07
CA SER A 101 14.67 9.92 11.51
C SER A 101 13.86 10.29 12.74
N LEU A 102 12.60 9.86 12.85
CA LEU A 102 11.76 10.14 14.03
C LEU A 102 12.33 9.52 15.31
N LEU A 103 12.98 8.37 15.19
CA LEU A 103 13.54 7.62 16.32
C LEU A 103 15.04 7.87 16.53
N ASN A 104 15.65 8.83 15.82
CA ASN A 104 17.09 9.11 15.84
C ASN A 104 17.96 7.88 15.52
N ILE A 105 17.48 7.00 14.64
CA ILE A 105 18.20 5.80 14.20
C ILE A 105 19.04 6.16 12.98
N PRO A 106 20.33 5.76 12.91
CA PRO A 106 21.14 5.99 11.73
C PRO A 106 20.56 5.25 10.52
N ASN A 107 20.54 5.93 9.37
CA ASN A 107 20.05 5.34 8.12
C ASN A 107 20.92 4.18 7.64
N LEU A 108 22.23 4.27 7.85
CA LEU A 108 23.21 3.21 7.60
C LEU A 108 23.40 2.34 8.85
N GLY A 109 23.59 1.03 8.65
CA GLY A 109 23.88 0.07 9.73
C GLY A 109 22.66 -0.43 10.51
N ALA A 110 21.52 0.26 10.46
CA ALA A 110 20.29 -0.20 11.10
C ALA A 110 19.62 -1.34 10.31
N SER A 111 19.49 -2.50 10.97
CA SER A 111 18.86 -3.70 10.40
C SER A 111 17.39 -3.46 10.03
N ARG A 112 16.99 -4.00 8.88
CA ARG A 112 15.58 -3.99 8.44
C ARG A 112 14.67 -4.78 9.37
N HIS A 113 15.20 -5.80 10.06
CA HIS A 113 14.45 -6.58 11.04
C HIS A 113 14.00 -5.73 12.23
N TYR A 114 14.75 -4.69 12.60
CA TYR A 114 14.32 -3.80 13.67
C TYR A 114 13.07 -2.99 13.27
N LEU A 115 13.01 -2.55 12.00
CA LEU A 115 11.88 -1.77 11.51
C LEU A 115 10.63 -2.63 11.27
N HIS A 116 10.80 -3.75 10.56
CA HIS A 116 9.69 -4.58 10.08
C HIS A 116 9.35 -5.76 11.00
N GLY A 117 10.24 -6.09 11.95
CA GLY A 117 10.04 -7.18 12.89
C GLY A 117 8.85 -6.96 13.81
N SER A 118 8.32 -8.06 14.35
CA SER A 118 7.20 -8.02 15.28
C SER A 118 7.53 -7.21 16.54
N PRO A 119 6.59 -6.39 17.06
CA PRO A 119 6.75 -5.74 18.37
C PRO A 119 7.00 -6.72 19.51
N ARG A 120 6.51 -7.96 19.40
CA ARG A 120 6.76 -9.01 20.39
C ARG A 120 8.22 -9.49 20.43
N LEU A 121 8.97 -9.28 19.35
CA LEU A 121 10.37 -9.68 19.20
C LEU A 121 11.32 -8.47 19.28
N GLY A 122 10.85 -7.32 19.76
CA GLY A 122 11.65 -6.08 19.87
C GLY A 122 11.75 -5.26 18.59
N GLY A 123 10.93 -5.55 17.56
CA GLY A 123 10.81 -4.71 16.37
C GLY A 123 9.77 -3.59 16.52
N ILE A 124 9.73 -2.64 15.59
CA ILE A 124 8.73 -1.55 15.57
C ILE A 124 7.40 -2.04 14.96
N GLY A 125 7.44 -3.06 14.11
CA GLY A 125 6.26 -3.65 13.47
C GLY A 125 5.68 -2.80 12.35
N ILE A 126 6.52 -2.05 11.63
CA ILE A 126 6.12 -1.34 10.42
C ILE A 126 6.06 -2.34 9.27
N ARG A 127 4.88 -2.50 8.67
CA ARG A 127 4.74 -3.41 7.53
C ARG A 127 5.46 -2.83 6.32
N SER A 128 6.36 -3.62 5.73
CA SER A 128 6.89 -3.27 4.41
C SER A 128 5.81 -3.53 3.37
N LEU A 129 5.65 -2.57 2.45
CA LEU A 129 4.71 -2.72 1.34
C LEU A 129 5.25 -3.63 0.23
N THR A 130 6.55 -3.90 0.25
CA THR A 130 7.23 -4.76 -0.74
C THR A 130 7.45 -6.18 -0.24
N ASP A 131 7.34 -6.42 1.06
CA ASP A 131 7.58 -7.74 1.62
C ASP A 131 6.40 -8.68 1.30
N GLY A 132 6.73 -9.89 0.83
CA GLY A 132 5.78 -10.84 0.22
C GLY A 132 4.65 -11.28 1.15
N THR A 133 4.75 -10.98 2.45
CA THR A 133 3.71 -11.30 3.43
C THR A 133 2.37 -10.60 3.14
N ILE A 134 2.36 -9.48 2.40
CA ILE A 134 1.12 -8.80 1.98
C ILE A 134 0.63 -9.33 0.63
N LEU A 135 1.54 -9.83 -0.21
CA LEU A 135 1.24 -10.25 -1.59
C LEU A 135 0.73 -11.70 -1.71
N GLY A 136 0.79 -12.51 -0.65
CA GLY A 136 0.20 -13.86 -0.65
C GLY A 136 0.64 -14.73 -1.83
N ARG A 137 1.86 -14.50 -2.33
CA ARG A 137 2.55 -15.26 -3.37
C ARG A 137 3.86 -15.77 -2.80
#